data_AF-A0AAD6ZR91-F1
#
_entry.id   AF-A0AAD6ZR91-F1
#
_cell.length_a   1.000
_cell.length_b   1.000
_cell.length_c   1.000
_cell.angle_alpha   90.00
_cell.angle_beta   90.00
_cell.angle_gamma   90.00
#
_symmetry.space_group_name_H-M   'P 1'
#
loop_
_entity.id
_entity.type
_entity.pdbx_description
1 polymer ?
#
loop_
_entity_poly.entity_id
_entity_poly.type
_entity_poly.pdbx_seq_one_letter_code
_entity_poly.pdbx_strand_id
1 'polypeptide(L)'
;MIPTAVARSRFKGRRPLQSFMANKDYYKGNRQSSLPGHRTGAPGVHVNERPGYKLLESRVRVFVAPRIDEILGSSLKPYVPADTPVPWGAKHGVFARMPAEGLTPAHFLKAARKYSAAKEAARRPKPKEVEANTEAVTGTESKAETPADVVALPAPAAAPTPTPAAAA
;
A
#
# COMPACT_ATOMS: atom_id res chain seq x y z
N MET A 1 2.46 57.69 -25.13
CA MET A 1 1.33 57.32 -24.25
C MET A 1 1.33 55.81 -24.07
N ILE A 2 1.66 55.30 -22.88
CA ILE A 2 1.74 53.85 -22.63
C ILE A 2 0.38 53.38 -22.05
N PRO A 3 -0.50 52.72 -22.84
CA PRO A 3 -1.86 52.39 -22.43
C PRO A 3 -1.94 51.26 -21.37
N THR A 4 -0.80 50.71 -20.95
CA THR A 4 -0.74 49.54 -20.05
C THR A 4 -0.63 49.90 -18.57
N ALA A 5 -0.25 51.13 -18.21
CA ALA A 5 -0.09 51.54 -16.80
C ALA A 5 -1.44 51.67 -16.06
N VAL A 6 -2.45 52.26 -16.73
CA VAL A 6 -3.82 52.43 -16.16
C VAL A 6 -4.56 51.09 -16.09
N ALA A 7 -4.33 50.19 -17.04
CA ALA A 7 -4.87 48.83 -16.99
C ALA A 7 -4.29 48.07 -15.78
N ARG A 8 -2.96 48.11 -15.58
CA ARG A 8 -2.27 47.41 -14.48
C ARG A 8 -2.69 47.90 -13.08
N SER A 9 -3.00 49.17 -12.89
CA SER A 9 -3.40 49.71 -11.57
C SER A 9 -4.80 49.24 -11.14
N ARG A 10 -5.75 49.12 -12.07
CA ARG A 10 -7.12 48.67 -11.78
C ARG A 10 -7.25 47.18 -11.50
N PHE A 11 -6.30 46.35 -11.95
CA PHE A 11 -6.30 44.91 -11.64
C PHE A 11 -5.80 44.58 -10.22
N LYS A 12 -5.20 45.53 -9.50
CA LYS A 12 -4.67 45.30 -8.14
C LYS A 12 -5.78 44.97 -7.14
N GLY A 13 -6.97 45.57 -7.28
CA GLY A 13 -8.15 45.30 -6.43
C GLY A 13 -8.90 44.01 -6.73
N ARG A 14 -8.53 43.28 -7.80
CA ARG A 14 -9.16 42.01 -8.22
C ARG A 14 -8.34 40.77 -7.88
N ARG A 15 -7.19 40.93 -7.22
CA ARG A 15 -6.34 39.81 -6.81
C ARG A 15 -6.93 39.10 -5.59
N PRO A 16 -6.75 37.78 -5.44
CA PRO A 16 -7.22 37.07 -4.26
C PRO A 16 -6.52 37.61 -3.01
N LEU A 17 -7.32 38.00 -2.03
CA LEU A 17 -6.86 38.57 -0.78
C LEU A 17 -5.97 37.57 -0.04
N GLN A 18 -4.83 38.03 0.47
CA GLN A 18 -3.90 37.24 1.29
C GLN A 18 -4.13 37.52 2.77
N SER A 19 -3.68 36.63 3.64
CA SER A 19 -3.84 36.75 5.09
C SER A 19 -3.26 38.06 5.66
N PHE A 20 -2.16 38.55 5.09
CA PHE A 20 -1.47 39.78 5.54
C PHE A 20 -2.00 41.08 4.91
N MET A 21 -3.00 41.01 4.02
CA MET A 21 -3.46 42.19 3.26
C MET A 21 -4.70 42.88 3.85
N ALA A 22 -5.32 42.31 4.88
CA ALA A 22 -6.60 42.77 5.41
C ALA A 22 -6.53 43.08 6.91
N ASN A 23 -7.64 43.60 7.44
CA ASN A 23 -7.75 44.03 8.83
C ASN A 23 -7.91 42.86 9.81
N LYS A 24 -7.94 43.17 11.11
CA LYS A 24 -7.96 42.22 12.25
C LYS A 24 -8.96 41.07 12.13
N ASP A 25 -10.12 41.30 11.53
CA ASP A 25 -11.21 40.30 11.45
C ASP A 25 -11.04 39.33 10.27
N TYR A 26 -10.11 39.60 9.36
CA TYR A 26 -9.87 38.72 8.21
C TYR A 26 -8.90 37.61 8.58
N TYR A 27 -9.44 36.40 8.79
CA TYR A 27 -8.64 35.19 8.93
C TYR A 27 -8.69 34.35 7.64
N LYS A 28 -7.52 34.00 7.11
CA LYS A 28 -7.37 33.07 5.98
C LYS A 28 -6.43 31.94 6.38
N GLY A 29 -6.93 30.70 6.34
CA GLY A 29 -6.14 29.53 6.66
C GLY A 29 -5.14 29.15 5.56
N ASN A 30 -3.99 28.60 5.95
CA ASN A 30 -2.90 28.20 5.05
C ASN A 30 -3.01 26.77 4.52
N ARG A 31 -4.15 26.10 4.71
CA ARG A 31 -4.32 24.66 4.39
C ARG A 31 -3.20 23.80 4.99
N GLN A 32 -2.70 24.14 6.18
CA GLN A 32 -1.71 23.33 6.91
C GLN A 32 -2.22 21.90 7.17
N SER A 33 -3.55 21.74 7.18
CA SER A 33 -4.25 20.47 7.23
C SER A 33 -4.53 19.82 5.86
N SER A 34 -3.93 20.27 4.77
CA SER A 34 -4.07 19.60 3.47
C SER A 34 -2.77 18.86 3.14
N LEU A 35 -2.85 17.55 2.93
CA LEU A 35 -1.77 16.82 2.25
C LEU A 35 -1.99 16.87 0.73
N PRO A 36 -0.97 16.55 -0.09
CA PRO A 36 -1.21 16.23 -1.49
C PRO A 36 -2.18 15.04 -1.57
N GLY A 37 -3.28 15.20 -2.32
CA GLY A 37 -4.34 14.19 -2.46
C GLY A 37 -5.45 14.29 -1.42
N HIS A 38 -5.14 14.17 -0.13
CA HIS A 38 -6.17 14.05 0.93
C HIS A 38 -6.33 15.30 1.81
N ARG A 39 -7.58 15.74 1.96
CA ARG A 39 -7.97 16.75 2.97
C ARG A 39 -8.38 16.04 4.25
N THR A 40 -7.47 16.01 5.21
CA THR A 40 -7.67 15.34 6.51
C THR A 40 -8.34 16.24 7.55
N GLY A 41 -8.75 17.46 7.18
CA GLY A 41 -9.49 18.38 8.05
C GLY A 41 -8.65 18.94 9.21
N ALA A 42 -9.25 19.81 10.02
CA ALA A 42 -8.57 20.43 11.15
C ALA A 42 -8.26 19.40 12.28
N PRO A 43 -7.11 19.51 12.97
CA PRO A 43 -6.69 18.55 14.00
C PRO A 43 -7.49 18.62 15.31
N GLY A 44 -8.40 19.57 15.43
CA GLY A 44 -9.14 19.85 16.65
C GLY A 44 -10.40 20.67 16.39
N VAL A 45 -11.01 21.15 17.46
CA VAL A 45 -12.27 21.89 17.44
C VAL A 45 -12.14 23.16 18.29
N HIS A 46 -12.74 24.25 17.82
CA HIS A 46 -12.87 25.47 18.62
C HIS A 46 -13.89 25.24 19.74
N VAL A 47 -13.54 25.65 20.95
CA VAL A 47 -14.45 25.53 22.10
C VAL A 47 -15.43 26.71 22.06
N ASN A 48 -16.73 26.44 22.16
CA ASN A 48 -17.77 27.47 22.02
C ASN A 48 -17.88 28.37 23.26
N GLU A 49 -17.49 27.88 24.44
CA GLU A 49 -17.70 28.58 25.72
C GLU A 49 -16.55 29.52 26.10
N ARG A 50 -15.34 29.30 25.56
CA ARG A 50 -14.15 30.11 25.84
C ARG A 50 -13.29 30.23 24.59
N PRO A 51 -12.58 31.35 24.38
CA PRO A 51 -11.62 31.47 23.29
C PRO A 51 -10.50 30.45 23.50
N GLY A 52 -10.59 29.33 22.78
CA GLY A 52 -9.67 28.20 22.93
C GLY A 52 -9.83 27.18 21.80
N TYR A 53 -8.77 26.42 21.58
CA TYR A 53 -8.75 25.35 20.59
C TYR A 53 -8.33 24.05 21.27
N LYS A 54 -9.18 23.03 21.16
CA LYS A 54 -8.91 21.71 21.74
C LYS A 54 -8.42 20.78 20.63
N LEU A 55 -7.21 20.25 20.79
CA LEU A 55 -6.66 19.22 19.91
C LEU A 55 -7.34 17.87 20.16
N LEU A 56 -7.66 17.16 19.08
CA LEU A 56 -8.17 15.80 19.13
C LEU A 56 -7.07 14.88 18.60
N GLU A 57 -6.43 14.11 19.49
CA GLU A 57 -5.32 13.23 19.14
C GLU A 57 -5.66 12.26 17.99
N SER A 58 -6.92 11.83 17.90
CA SER A 58 -7.41 10.97 16.81
C SER A 58 -7.35 11.60 15.41
N ARG A 59 -7.30 12.93 15.32
CA ARG A 59 -7.22 13.68 14.05
C ARG A 59 -5.83 14.26 13.81
N VAL A 60 -4.94 14.18 14.80
CA VAL A 60 -3.55 14.60 14.64
C VAL A 60 -2.84 13.57 13.76
N ARG A 61 -2.06 14.07 12.81
CA ARG A 61 -1.30 13.22 11.89
C ARG A 61 0.02 12.84 12.52
N VAL A 62 0.37 11.58 12.37
CA VAL A 62 1.65 11.03 12.80
C VAL A 62 2.31 10.39 11.58
N PHE A 63 3.55 10.80 11.30
CA PHE A 63 4.38 10.15 10.31
C PHE A 63 5.17 9.05 11.01
N VAL A 64 4.77 7.80 10.78
CA VAL A 64 5.44 6.64 11.39
C VAL A 64 6.66 6.30 10.54
N ALA A 65 7.83 6.47 11.12
CA ALA A 65 9.08 6.02 10.53
C ALA A 65 9.50 4.65 11.10
N PRO A 66 10.19 3.81 10.31
CA PRO A 66 10.89 2.64 10.84
C PRO A 66 11.93 3.04 11.89
N ARG A 67 12.45 2.07 12.65
CA ARG A 67 13.50 2.34 13.64
C ARG A 67 14.75 2.89 12.95
N ILE A 68 15.41 3.86 13.57
CA ILE A 68 16.58 4.53 12.99
C ILE A 68 17.71 3.53 12.70
N ASP A 69 17.93 2.56 13.58
CA ASP A 69 18.96 1.51 13.40
C ASP A 69 18.73 0.68 12.13
N GLU A 70 17.46 0.38 11.81
CA GLU A 70 17.07 -0.35 10.60
C GLU A 70 17.27 0.50 9.34
N ILE A 71 16.99 1.81 9.43
CA ILE A 71 17.20 2.75 8.31
C ILE A 71 18.69 2.86 8.00
N LEU A 72 19.53 3.05 9.03
CA LEU A 72 20.98 3.20 8.85
C LEU A 72 21.66 1.88 8.46
N GLY A 73 21.18 0.75 8.98
CA GLY A 73 21.62 -0.59 8.60
C GLY A 73 21.11 -1.04 7.23
N SER A 74 20.14 -0.34 6.63
CA SER A 74 19.64 -0.69 5.31
C SER A 74 20.68 -0.39 4.22
N SER A 75 20.86 -1.34 3.31
CA SER A 75 21.67 -1.16 2.10
C SER A 75 20.98 -0.26 1.05
N LEU A 76 19.70 0.07 1.27
CA LEU A 76 18.91 0.87 0.35
C LEU A 76 19.31 2.34 0.43
N LYS A 77 19.65 2.92 -0.72
CA LYS A 77 19.96 4.34 -0.88
C LYS A 77 18.91 4.99 -1.79
N PRO A 78 18.68 6.32 -1.67
CA PRO A 78 17.72 7.03 -2.52
C PRO A 78 18.10 7.02 -4.00
N TYR A 79 19.38 6.81 -4.31
CA TYR A 79 19.91 6.77 -5.66
C TYR A 79 20.54 5.43 -5.97
N VAL A 80 20.54 5.09 -7.25
CA VAL A 80 21.16 3.90 -7.80
C VAL A 80 22.42 4.31 -8.58
N PRO A 81 23.53 3.55 -8.54
CA PRO A 81 24.70 3.85 -9.35
C PRO A 81 24.37 3.84 -10.84
N ALA A 82 24.96 4.78 -11.60
CA ALA A 82 24.72 4.93 -13.04
C ALA A 82 25.11 3.69 -13.85
N ASP A 83 26.12 2.95 -13.38
CA ASP A 83 26.66 1.77 -14.06
C ASP A 83 25.81 0.51 -13.89
N THR A 84 24.72 0.57 -13.10
CA THR A 84 23.85 -0.59 -12.91
C THR A 84 23.00 -0.83 -14.17
N PRO A 85 23.07 -2.02 -14.79
CA PRO A 85 22.26 -2.30 -15.96
C PRO A 85 20.78 -2.37 -15.55
N VAL A 86 19.97 -1.47 -16.10
CA VAL A 86 18.52 -1.48 -15.87
C VAL A 86 17.95 -2.75 -16.51
N PRO A 87 17.35 -3.67 -15.75
CA PRO A 87 16.78 -4.89 -16.31
C PRO A 87 15.69 -4.53 -17.33
N TRP A 88 15.55 -5.34 -18.38
CA TRP A 88 14.60 -5.09 -19.48
C TRP A 88 13.18 -4.74 -18.99
N GLY A 89 12.71 -5.42 -17.94
CA GLY A 89 11.39 -5.15 -17.34
C GLY A 89 11.24 -3.78 -16.67
N ALA A 90 12.32 -3.13 -16.27
CA ALA A 90 12.30 -1.78 -15.70
C ALA A 90 12.38 -0.69 -16.80
N LYS A 91 12.95 -1.00 -17.98
CA LYS A 91 12.99 -0.08 -19.13
C LYS A 91 11.60 0.22 -19.69
N HIS A 92 10.69 -0.75 -19.61
CA HIS A 92 9.30 -0.60 -20.06
C HIS A 92 8.36 -0.01 -18.99
N GLY A 93 8.91 0.41 -17.84
CA GLY A 93 8.16 0.94 -16.71
C GLY A 93 7.67 -0.15 -15.75
N VAL A 94 7.34 0.26 -14.53
CA VAL A 94 6.97 -0.64 -13.40
C VAL A 94 5.79 -1.56 -13.74
N PHE A 95 4.92 -1.11 -14.65
CA PHE A 95 3.70 -1.82 -15.03
C PHE A 95 3.86 -2.76 -16.22
N ALA A 96 5.02 -2.81 -16.89
CA ALA A 96 5.20 -3.61 -18.11
C ALA A 96 5.09 -5.13 -17.91
N ARG A 97 5.34 -5.60 -16.68
CA ARG A 97 5.17 -7.02 -16.31
C ARG A 97 3.79 -7.33 -15.73
N MET A 98 2.91 -6.34 -15.63
CA MET A 98 1.56 -6.62 -15.18
C MET A 98 0.77 -7.32 -16.28
N PRO A 99 -0.06 -8.31 -15.92
CA PRO A 99 -0.97 -8.93 -16.87
C PRO A 99 -1.93 -7.87 -17.43
N ALA A 100 -2.38 -8.04 -18.67
CA ALA A 100 -3.26 -7.10 -19.36
C ALA A 100 -4.58 -6.83 -18.61
N GLU A 101 -5.04 -7.81 -17.84
CA GLU A 101 -6.24 -7.72 -17.00
C GLU A 101 -6.03 -6.98 -15.66
N GLY A 102 -4.80 -6.54 -15.37
CA GLY A 102 -4.42 -5.89 -14.11
C GLY A 102 -4.17 -6.87 -12.95
N LEU A 103 -3.98 -6.33 -11.75
CA LEU A 103 -3.71 -7.11 -10.54
C LEU A 103 -5.00 -7.81 -10.03
N THR A 104 -5.37 -8.91 -10.67
CA THR A 104 -6.56 -9.69 -10.29
C THR A 104 -6.31 -10.55 -9.04
N PRO A 105 -7.36 -10.90 -8.28
CA PRO A 105 -7.24 -11.82 -7.13
C PRO A 105 -6.60 -13.16 -7.51
N ALA A 106 -6.90 -13.66 -8.71
CA ALA A 106 -6.29 -14.89 -9.25
C ALA A 106 -4.76 -14.75 -9.42
N HIS A 107 -4.29 -13.59 -9.89
CA HIS A 107 -2.86 -13.30 -9.99
C HIS A 107 -2.18 -13.29 -8.60
N PHE A 108 -2.79 -12.63 -7.61
CA PHE A 108 -2.28 -12.63 -6.24
C PHE A 108 -2.24 -14.04 -5.63
N LEU A 109 -3.30 -14.84 -5.84
CA LEU A 109 -3.36 -16.20 -5.34
C LEU A 109 -2.29 -17.09 -5.97
N LYS A 110 -2.04 -16.94 -7.28
CA LYS A 110 -0.95 -17.63 -7.98
C LYS A 110 0.43 -17.21 -7.45
N ALA A 111 0.65 -15.92 -7.21
CA ALA A 111 1.90 -15.41 -6.63
C ALA A 111 2.11 -15.91 -5.19
N ALA A 112 1.06 -15.90 -4.37
CA ALA A 112 1.08 -16.39 -2.99
C ALA A 112 1.41 -17.88 -2.92
N ARG A 113 0.79 -18.72 -3.76
CA ARG A 113 1.09 -20.17 -3.86
C ARG A 113 2.54 -20.43 -4.25
N LYS A 114 3.08 -19.65 -5.20
CA LYS A 114 4.50 -19.77 -5.59
C LYS A 114 5.43 -19.39 -4.43
N TYR A 115 5.12 -18.31 -3.72
CA TYR A 115 5.91 -17.87 -2.59
C TYR A 115 5.90 -18.88 -1.43
N SER A 116 4.72 -19.44 -1.10
CA SER A 116 4.60 -20.46 -0.05
C SER A 116 5.38 -21.73 -0.43
N ALA A 117 5.22 -22.22 -1.66
CA ALA A 117 5.95 -23.39 -2.15
C ALA A 117 7.48 -23.17 -2.12
N ALA A 118 7.96 -21.99 -2.53
CA ALA A 118 9.39 -21.66 -2.46
C ALA A 118 9.90 -21.59 -1.02
N LYS A 119 9.11 -21.03 -0.09
CA LYS A 119 9.42 -20.96 1.33
C LYS A 119 9.46 -22.34 1.98
N GLU A 120 8.54 -23.23 1.60
CA GLU A 120 8.52 -24.62 2.06
C GLU A 120 9.70 -25.41 1.50
N ALA A 121 10.02 -25.26 0.22
CA ALA A 121 11.18 -25.89 -0.39
C ALA A 121 12.50 -25.44 0.26
N ALA A 122 12.63 -24.16 0.62
CA ALA A 122 13.79 -23.64 1.35
C ALA A 122 13.90 -24.16 2.78
N ARG A 123 12.78 -24.53 3.41
CA ARG A 123 12.75 -25.15 4.74
C ARG A 123 13.07 -26.64 4.71
N ARG A 124 12.80 -27.33 3.60
CA ARG A 124 13.15 -28.74 3.47
C ARG A 124 14.67 -28.88 3.40
N PRO A 125 15.31 -29.70 4.25
CA PRO A 125 16.73 -29.98 4.10
C PRO A 125 16.95 -30.66 2.75
N LYS A 126 17.95 -30.20 1.98
CA LYS A 126 18.32 -30.87 0.73
C LYS A 126 18.63 -32.33 1.05
N PRO A 127 18.08 -33.31 0.31
CA PRO A 127 18.44 -34.70 0.52
C PRO A 127 19.95 -34.80 0.34
N LYS A 128 20.65 -35.31 1.35
CA LYS A 128 22.05 -35.70 1.19
C LYS A 128 22.08 -36.68 0.03
N GLU A 129 22.88 -36.40 -0.99
CA GLU A 129 23.16 -37.35 -2.07
C GLU A 129 23.68 -38.63 -1.40
N VAL A 130 22.81 -39.63 -1.30
CA VAL A 130 23.21 -40.97 -0.91
C VAL A 130 23.79 -41.57 -2.17
N GLU A 131 25.11 -41.51 -2.30
CA GLU A 131 25.85 -42.40 -3.18
C GLU A 131 25.56 -43.84 -2.72
N ALA A 132 24.58 -44.48 -3.35
CA ALA A 132 24.33 -45.90 -3.19
C ALA A 132 24.47 -46.55 -4.56
N ASN A 133 25.63 -47.17 -4.76
CA ASN A 133 25.80 -48.33 -5.62
C ASN A 133 24.63 -49.29 -5.41
N THR A 134 23.89 -49.58 -6.48
CA THR A 134 23.02 -50.76 -6.53
C THR A 134 23.44 -51.60 -7.72
N GLU A 135 24.27 -52.58 -7.41
CA GLU A 135 24.37 -53.82 -8.16
C GLU A 135 22.99 -54.49 -8.22
N ALA A 136 22.82 -55.24 -9.31
CA ALA A 136 21.61 -55.92 -9.73
C ALA A 136 21.01 -56.84 -8.67
N VAL A 137 19.69 -56.72 -8.47
CA VAL A 137 18.85 -57.86 -8.10
C VAL A 137 17.55 -57.77 -8.89
N THR A 138 17.40 -58.70 -9.82
CA THR A 138 16.17 -59.04 -10.55
C THR A 138 15.13 -59.63 -9.61
N GLY A 139 13.85 -59.27 -9.77
CA GLY A 139 12.77 -60.03 -9.14
C GLY A 139 11.38 -59.39 -9.09
N THR A 140 10.58 -59.72 -10.11
CA THR A 140 9.15 -60.08 -10.04
C THR A 140 8.05 -59.02 -9.84
N GLU A 141 7.04 -59.21 -10.68
CA GLU A 141 5.81 -58.46 -10.93
C GLU A 141 4.73 -58.60 -9.82
N SER A 142 3.86 -57.60 -9.74
CA SER A 142 2.41 -57.64 -9.39
C SER A 142 2.02 -56.29 -8.79
N LYS A 143 0.82 -55.73 -8.89
CA LYS A 143 -0.43 -55.91 -9.64
C LYS A 143 -1.22 -54.64 -9.32
N ALA A 144 -2.05 -54.19 -10.26
CA ALA A 144 -2.86 -52.98 -10.19
C ALA A 144 -3.72 -52.84 -8.92
N GLU A 145 -4.04 -51.59 -8.52
CA GLU A 145 -5.41 -51.08 -8.28
C GLU A 145 -5.39 -49.70 -7.57
N THR A 146 -5.92 -48.69 -8.26
CA THR A 146 -6.65 -47.55 -7.66
C THR A 146 -8.13 -47.96 -7.69
N PRO A 147 -9.02 -47.54 -6.76
CA PRO A 147 -9.49 -46.14 -6.77
C PRO A 147 -9.93 -45.53 -5.42
N ALA A 148 -9.97 -44.20 -5.43
CA ALA A 148 -10.96 -43.31 -4.80
C ALA A 148 -11.32 -43.48 -3.32
N ASP A 149 -10.89 -42.52 -2.49
CA ASP A 149 -11.74 -42.01 -1.41
C ASP A 149 -11.72 -40.47 -1.42
N VAL A 150 -12.87 -39.92 -1.85
CA VAL A 150 -13.21 -38.51 -1.84
C VAL A 150 -13.73 -38.18 -0.45
N VAL A 151 -12.89 -37.58 0.40
CA VAL A 151 -13.35 -37.01 1.67
C VAL A 151 -14.13 -35.73 1.37
N ALA A 152 -15.46 -35.82 1.46
CA ALA A 152 -16.38 -34.71 1.37
C ALA A 152 -16.13 -33.71 2.53
N LEU A 153 -15.86 -32.45 2.18
CA LEU A 153 -15.87 -31.33 3.13
C LEU A 153 -17.32 -30.99 3.51
N PRO A 154 -17.65 -30.81 4.81
CA PRO A 154 -18.96 -30.34 5.22
C PRO A 154 -19.15 -28.85 4.87
N ALA A 155 -20.36 -28.52 4.40
CA ALA A 155 -20.79 -27.18 4.02
C ALA A 155 -20.68 -26.17 5.18
N PRO A 156 -20.33 -24.89 4.92
CA PRO A 156 -20.31 -23.86 5.96
C PRO A 156 -21.73 -23.48 6.37
N ALA A 157 -21.96 -23.47 7.69
CA ALA A 157 -23.21 -23.04 8.32
C ALA A 157 -23.57 -21.60 7.93
N ALA A 158 -24.86 -21.39 7.64
CA ALA A 158 -25.44 -20.11 7.29
C ALA A 158 -25.23 -19.06 8.40
N ALA A 159 -24.80 -17.86 8.01
CA ALA A 159 -24.67 -16.72 8.90
C ALA A 159 -26.06 -16.20 9.35
N PRO A 160 -26.22 -15.78 10.62
CA PRO A 160 -27.47 -15.18 11.08
C PRO A 160 -27.65 -13.76 10.51
N THR A 161 -28.84 -13.50 10.00
CA THR A 161 -29.29 -12.17 9.54
C THR A 161 -29.45 -11.21 10.73
N PRO A 162 -29.01 -9.94 10.61
CA PRO A 162 -29.25 -8.95 11.66
C PRO A 162 -30.69 -8.43 11.61
N THR A 163 -31.37 -8.51 12.74
CA THR A 163 -32.68 -7.91 13.02
C THR A 163 -32.59 -6.37 12.92
N PRO A 164 -33.49 -5.68 12.20
CA PRO A 164 -33.49 -4.22 12.17
C PRO A 164 -33.95 -3.67 13.52
N ALA A 165 -33.11 -2.82 14.13
CA ALA A 165 -33.42 -2.08 15.34
C ALA A 165 -34.59 -1.11 15.10
N ALA A 166 -35.59 -1.19 15.97
CA ALA A 166 -36.73 -0.30 16.00
C ALA A 166 -36.29 1.15 16.26
N ALA A 167 -36.85 2.08 15.48
CA ALA A 167 -36.75 3.51 15.70
C ALA A 167 -37.50 3.91 16.98
N ALA A 168 -36.80 4.62 17.86
CA ALA A 168 -37.37 5.44 18.94
C ALA A 168 -36.55 6.73 19.02
#